data_AF-A0A4Q1VRL0-F1
#
_entry.id   AF-A0A4Q1VRL0-F1
#
_cell.length_a   1.000
_cell.length_b   1.000
_cell.length_c   1.000
_cell.angle_alpha   90.00
_cell.angle_beta   90.00
_cell.angle_gamma   90.00
#
_symmetry.space_group_name_H-M   'P 1'
#
loop_
_entity.id
_entity.type
_entity.pdbx_description
1 polymer ?
#
loop_
_entity_poly.entity_id
_entity_poly.type
_entity_poly.pdbx_seq_one_letter_code
_entity_poly.pdbx_strand_id
1 'polypeptide(L)' 'MLNYHVKAIEALKNLRTDQDGVVSFEYIIVAACIIGAVSAAFGTGATGAIGTALTSGIGTITAAFTGAV' A
#
# COMPACT_ATOMS: atom_id res chain seq x y z
N MET A 1 -9.37 45.03 10.50
CA MET A 1 -9.98 43.73 10.13
C MET A 1 -9.40 43.14 8.83
N LEU A 2 -9.23 43.93 7.76
CA LEU A 2 -8.73 43.43 6.47
C LEU A 2 -7.36 42.72 6.55
N ASN A 3 -6.42 43.26 7.34
CA ASN A 3 -5.10 42.65 7.55
C ASN A 3 -5.14 41.24 8.18
N TYR A 4 -6.10 40.98 9.06
CA TYR A 4 -6.26 39.64 9.66
C TYR A 4 -6.83 38.66 8.65
N HIS A 5 -7.73 39.12 7.78
CA HIS A 5 -8.30 38.31 6.72
C HIS A 5 -7.24 37.92 5.68
N VAL A 6 -6.36 38.86 5.30
CA VAL A 6 -5.23 38.58 4.41
C VAL A 6 -4.27 37.57 5.05
N LYS A 7 -3.86 37.78 6.31
CA LYS A 7 -3.00 36.83 7.04
C LYS A 7 -3.61 35.43 7.16
N ALA A 8 -4.91 35.33 7.42
CA ALA A 8 -5.59 34.03 7.52
C ALA A 8 -5.63 33.30 6.17
N ILE A 9 -5.91 34.01 5.07
CA ILE A 9 -5.89 33.41 3.72
C ILE A 9 -4.47 32.99 3.33
N GLU A 10 -3.46 33.78 3.68
CA GLU A 10 -2.06 33.49 3.38
C GLU A 10 -1.56 32.27 4.18
N ALA A 11 -1.94 32.16 5.44
CA ALA A 11 -1.70 30.95 6.25
C ALA A 11 -2.39 29.71 5.65
N LEU A 12 -3.65 29.84 5.18
CA LEU A 12 -4.38 28.73 4.54
C LEU A 12 -3.75 28.31 3.20
N LYS A 13 -3.24 29.26 2.40
CA LYS A 13 -2.51 28.97 1.17
C LYS A 13 -1.18 28.28 1.46
N ASN A 14 -0.48 28.73 2.49
CA ASN A 14 0.77 28.10 2.92
C ASN A 14 0.51 26.69 3.45
N LEU A 15 -0.53 26.46 4.26
CA LEU A 15 -0.99 25.13 4.68
C LEU A 15 -1.31 24.20 3.51
N ARG A 16 -1.91 24.72 2.43
CA ARG A 16 -2.17 23.93 1.21
C ARG A 16 -0.89 23.55 0.46
N THR A 17 0.13 24.40 0.55
CA THR A 17 1.42 24.21 -0.11
C THR A 17 2.44 23.53 0.82
N ASP A 18 2.06 23.36 2.09
CA ASP A 18 2.87 22.77 3.14
C ASP A 18 2.94 21.27 2.91
N GLN A 19 4.08 20.84 2.37
CA GLN A 19 4.39 19.42 2.20
C GLN A 19 4.46 18.69 3.56
N ASP A 20 4.65 19.42 4.66
CA ASP A 20 4.95 18.84 5.97
C ASP A 20 3.71 18.40 6.77
N GLY A 21 2.49 18.84 6.40
CA GLY A 21 1.32 18.67 7.27
C GLY A 21 0.16 17.86 6.68
N VAL A 22 -0.53 18.41 5.68
CA VAL A 22 -1.82 17.88 5.22
C VAL A 22 -1.71 16.92 4.04
N VAL A 23 -0.69 17.08 3.20
CA VAL A 23 -0.42 16.12 2.11
C VAL A 23 0.29 14.87 2.62
N SER A 24 1.10 15.01 3.69
CA SER A 24 1.82 13.90 4.32
C SER A 24 0.91 12.85 4.96
N PHE A 25 -0.18 13.25 5.62
CA PHE A 25 -1.12 12.28 6.21
C PHE A 25 -1.83 11.41 5.16
N GLU A 26 -2.24 12.00 4.04
CA GLU A 26 -2.87 11.25 2.96
C GLU A 26 -1.89 10.25 2.35
N TYR A 27 -0.65 10.67 2.07
CA TYR A 27 0.39 9.76 1.59
C TYR A 27 0.73 8.64 2.58
N ILE A 28 0.72 8.92 3.89
CA ILE A 28 0.92 7.89 4.93
C ILE A 28 -0.22 6.87 4.92
N ILE A 29 -1.47 7.32 4.80
CA ILE A 29 -2.64 6.42 4.74
C ILE A 29 -2.57 5.57 3.47
N VAL A 30 -2.27 6.16 2.32
CA VAL A 30 -2.12 5.42 1.06
C VAL A 30 -0.97 4.41 1.16
N ALA A 31 0.17 4.79 1.74
CA ALA A 31 1.29 3.88 1.96
C ALA A 31 0.90 2.70 2.87
N ALA A 32 0.17 2.95 3.96
CA ALA A 32 -0.33 1.90 4.85
C ALA A 32 -1.30 0.96 4.12
N CYS A 33 -2.19 1.49 3.27
CA CYS A 33 -3.09 0.68 2.45
C CYS A 33 -2.33 -0.19 1.44
N ILE A 34 -1.30 0.35 0.79
CA ILE A 34 -0.46 -0.43 -0.14
C ILE A 34 0.27 -1.56 0.60
N ILE A 35 0.89 -1.27 1.74
CA ILE A 35 1.57 -2.28 2.56
C ILE A 35 0.57 -3.34 3.03
N GLY A 36 -0.63 -2.95 3.43
CA GLY A 36 -1.70 -3.86 3.81
C GLY A 36 -2.13 -4.78 2.66
N ALA A 37 -2.35 -4.24 1.45
CA ALA A 37 -2.72 -5.02 0.29
C ALA A 37 -1.62 -6.00 -0.15
N VAL A 38 -0.36 -5.53 -0.18
CA VAL A 38 0.80 -6.36 -0.54
C VAL A 38 1.02 -7.45 0.50
N SER A 39 0.96 -7.14 1.79
CA SER A 39 1.09 -8.15 2.86
C SER A 39 -0.07 -9.15 2.86
N ALA A 40 -1.29 -8.75 2.50
CA ALA A 40 -2.40 -9.69 2.35
C ALA A 40 -2.20 -10.64 1.16
N ALA A 41 -1.70 -10.14 0.03
CA ALA A 41 -1.48 -10.96 -1.17
C ALA A 41 -0.25 -11.87 -1.06
N PHE A 42 0.86 -11.33 -0.54
CA PHE A 42 2.17 -11.99 -0.51
C PHE A 42 2.54 -12.55 0.86
N GLY A 43 1.80 -12.24 1.92
CA GLY A 43 2.19 -12.58 3.29
C GLY A 43 3.40 -11.78 3.78
N THR A 44 3.83 -12.04 5.01
CA THR A 44 5.11 -11.54 5.55
C THR A 44 6.28 -12.50 5.27
N GLY A 45 6.08 -13.49 4.40
CA GLY A 45 7.03 -14.55 4.06
C GLY A 45 6.52 -15.41 2.90
N ALA A 46 7.18 -16.55 2.63
CA ALA A 46 6.85 -17.42 1.49
C ALA A 46 5.46 -18.10 1.54
N THR A 47 4.64 -17.80 2.56
CA THR A 47 3.35 -18.43 2.83
C THR A 47 2.14 -17.56 2.49
N GLY A 48 2.32 -16.46 1.76
CA GLY A 48 1.20 -15.67 1.25
C GLY A 48 0.30 -16.44 0.29
N ALA A 49 -0.93 -15.94 0.09
CA ALA A 49 -1.93 -16.57 -0.76
C ALA A 49 -1.41 -16.90 -2.17
N ILE A 50 -0.62 -15.99 -2.76
CA ILE A 50 0.04 -16.21 -4.06
C ILE A 50 1.07 -17.33 -3.97
N GLY A 51 1.93 -17.33 -2.94
CA GLY A 51 2.96 -18.35 -2.74
C GLY A 51 2.36 -19.74 -2.59
N THR A 52 1.33 -19.88 -1.75
CA THR A 52 0.60 -21.13 -1.55
C THR A 52 -0.04 -21.63 -2.85
N ALA A 53 -0.69 -20.75 -3.61
CA ALA A 53 -1.30 -21.13 -4.89
C ALA A 53 -0.25 -21.63 -5.88
N LEU A 54 0.90 -20.95 -5.98
CA LEU A 54 1.99 -21.34 -6.87
C LEU A 54 2.60 -22.69 -6.48
N THR A 55 2.89 -22.88 -5.18
CA THR A 55 3.42 -24.15 -4.67
C THR A 55 2.45 -25.30 -4.88
N SER A 56 1.16 -25.07 -4.66
CA SER A 56 0.12 -26.09 -4.90
C SER A 56 -0.01 -26.46 -6.38
N GLY A 57 0.01 -25.46 -7.27
CA GLY A 57 -0.02 -25.69 -8.71
C GLY A 57 1.19 -26.49 -9.20
N ILE A 58 2.40 -26.11 -8.77
CA ILE A 58 3.63 -26.85 -9.09
C ILE A 58 3.57 -28.27 -8.54
N GLY A 59 3.11 -28.45 -7.30
CA GLY A 59 2.95 -29.78 -6.70
C GLY A 59 2.01 -30.67 -7.51
N THR A 60 0.92 -30.11 -8.03
CA THR A 60 -0.05 -30.83 -8.88
C THR A 60 0.59 -31.27 -10.20
N ILE A 61 1.38 -30.39 -10.83
CA ILE A 61 2.12 -30.73 -12.06
C ILE A 61 3.11 -31.87 -11.76
N THR A 62 3.92 -31.74 -10.72
CA THR A 62 4.91 -32.77 -10.34
C THR A 62 4.24 -34.11 -10.08
N ALA A 63 3.12 -34.13 -9.36
CA ALA A 63 2.35 -35.36 -9.10
C ALA A 63 1.84 -36.01 -10.38
N ALA A 64 1.34 -35.22 -11.34
CA ALA A 64 0.91 -35.72 -12.64
C ALA A 64 2.07 -36.35 -13.43
N PHE A 65 3.27 -35.76 -13.38
CA PHE A 65 4.46 -36.33 -14.00
C PHE A 65 4.90 -37.63 -13.31
N THR A 66 4.92 -37.68 -11.99
CA THR A 66 5.29 -38.90 -11.25
C THR A 66 4.32 -40.05 -11.54
N GLY A 67 3.02 -39.77 -11.67
CA GLY A 67 2.03 -40.81 -11.99
C GLY A 67 2.06 -41.27 -13.46
N ALA A 68 2.74 -40.53 -14.35
CA ALA A 68 2.85 -40.86 -15.76
C ALA A 68 4.10 -41.69 -16.11
N VAL A 69 5.02 -41.86 -15.16
CA VAL A 69 6.23 -42.70 -15.26
C VAL A 69 6.00 -44.01 -14.52
#